data_AF-A0A517TMG9-F1
#
_entry.id   AF-A0A517TMG9-F1
#
_cell.length_a   1.000
_cell.length_b   1.000
_cell.length_c   1.000
_cell.angle_alpha   90.00
_cell.angle_beta   90.00
_cell.angle_gamma   90.00
#
_symmetry.space_group_name_H-M   'P 1'
#
loop_
_entity.id
_entity.type
_entity.pdbx_description
1 polymer ?
#
loop_
_entity_poly.entity_id
_entity_poly.type
_entity_poly.pdbx_seq_one_letter_code
_entity_poly.pdbx_strand_id
1 'polypeptide(L)'
;MSMHGNPQQDSLSPERMQLFLAGLAGLPEDEVRKAKVLYLKNAISEYEAMLESLKAFGCLQIAFAIIPIFWPILWMQRKGMNAGKKLMRERIENAMEVWRDDLRGEVFDWPPVS
;
A
#
# COMPACT_ATOMS: atom_id res chain seq x y z
N MET A 1 -23.00 15.93 -8.20
CA MET A 1 -22.41 15.97 -6.85
C MET A 1 -21.32 14.91 -6.83
N SER A 2 -20.14 15.29 -7.29
CA SER A 2 -19.01 14.39 -7.48
C SER A 2 -18.50 13.99 -6.12
N MET A 3 -18.65 12.72 -5.74
CA MET A 3 -17.96 12.19 -4.58
C MET A 3 -16.47 12.23 -4.89
N HIS A 4 -15.78 13.25 -4.35
CA HIS A 4 -14.33 13.28 -4.32
C HIS A 4 -13.86 12.02 -3.60
N GLY A 5 -13.29 11.10 -4.38
CA GLY A 5 -12.62 9.94 -3.86
C GLY A 5 -11.50 10.38 -2.96
N ASN A 6 -11.39 9.71 -1.82
CA ASN A 6 -10.09 9.48 -1.24
C ASN A 6 -9.91 7.97 -1.16
N PRO A 7 -9.64 7.29 -2.30
CA PRO A 7 -8.98 6.01 -2.19
C PRO A 7 -7.67 6.32 -1.49
N GLN A 8 -7.47 5.75 -0.30
CA GLN A 8 -6.16 5.55 0.30
C GLN A 8 -5.12 5.53 -0.82
N GLN A 9 -4.26 6.54 -0.85
CA GLN A 9 -3.39 6.85 -1.98
C GLN A 9 -2.48 5.65 -2.25
N ASP A 10 -2.97 4.73 -3.08
CA ASP A 10 -2.27 3.52 -3.43
C ASP A 10 -1.23 3.92 -4.48
N SER A 11 -0.04 4.29 -4.01
CA SER A 11 1.08 4.66 -4.87
C SER A 11 1.34 3.61 -5.95
N LEU A 12 1.03 2.34 -5.65
CA LEU A 12 1.20 1.16 -6.51
C LEU A 12 -0.06 0.77 -7.31
N SER A 13 -1.03 1.68 -7.47
CA SER A 13 -2.09 1.45 -8.45
C SER A 13 -1.48 1.31 -9.85
N PRO A 14 -2.05 0.46 -10.73
CA PRO A 14 -1.55 0.30 -12.09
C PRO A 14 -1.40 1.62 -12.84
N GLU A 15 -2.31 2.56 -12.62
CA GLU A 15 -2.32 3.89 -13.22
C GLU A 15 -1.14 4.75 -12.74
N ARG A 16 -0.87 4.77 -11.42
CA ARG A 16 0.26 5.53 -10.87
C ARG A 16 1.60 4.91 -11.23
N MET A 17 1.66 3.58 -11.30
CA MET A 17 2.83 2.87 -11.79
C MET A 17 3.14 3.26 -13.24
N GLN A 18 2.12 3.30 -14.11
CA GLN A 18 2.29 3.73 -15.50
C GLN A 18 2.74 5.18 -15.61
N LEU A 19 2.17 6.09 -14.81
CA LEU A 19 2.60 7.49 -14.76
C LEU A 19 4.05 7.64 -14.26
N PHE A 20 4.43 6.88 -13.24
CA PHE A 20 5.80 6.85 -12.74
C PHE A 20 6.78 6.37 -13.81
N LEU A 21 6.49 5.24 -14.45
CA LEU A 21 7.32 4.70 -15.54
C LEU A 21 7.43 5.66 -16.73
N ALA A 22 6.34 6.34 -17.09
CA ALA A 22 6.37 7.37 -18.13
C ALA A 22 7.26 8.56 -17.74
N GLY A 23 7.25 8.95 -16.46
CA GLY A 23 8.11 10.00 -15.92
C GLY A 23 9.60 9.63 -15.83
N LEU A 24 9.94 8.34 -15.96
CA LEU A 24 11.32 7.86 -16.01
C LEU A 24 11.89 7.83 -17.43
N ALA A 25 11.06 8.02 -18.46
CA ALA A 25 11.49 7.96 -19.85
C ALA A 25 12.53 9.05 -20.15
N GLY A 26 13.72 8.64 -20.60
CA GLY A 26 14.82 9.53 -20.96
C GLY A 26 15.76 9.91 -19.81
N LEU A 27 15.54 9.38 -18.60
CA LEU A 27 16.51 9.49 -17.51
C LEU A 27 17.66 8.49 -17.68
N PRO A 28 18.88 8.83 -17.22
CA PRO A 28 19.98 7.87 -17.15
C PRO A 28 19.67 6.75 -16.15
N GLU A 29 20.22 5.55 -16.40
CA GLU A 29 19.93 4.33 -15.61
C GLU A 29 20.13 4.51 -14.10
N ASP A 30 21.14 5.28 -13.69
CA ASP A 30 21.41 5.54 -12.27
C ASP A 30 20.30 6.36 -11.59
N GLU A 31 19.69 7.30 -12.29
CA GLU A 31 18.56 8.10 -11.77
C GLU A 31 17.27 7.29 -11.79
N VAL A 32 17.07 6.46 -12.82
CA VAL A 32 15.96 5.47 -12.87
C VAL A 32 16.02 4.54 -11.66
N ARG A 33 17.20 4.03 -11.32
CA ARG A 33 17.40 3.18 -10.14
C ARG A 33 17.05 3.91 -8.85
N LYS A 34 17.60 5.12 -8.63
CA LYS A 34 17.31 5.91 -7.42
C LYS A 34 15.81 6.18 -7.28
N ALA A 35 15.15 6.52 -8.38
CA ALA A 35 13.72 6.76 -8.41
C ALA A 35 12.92 5.50 -8.04
N LYS A 36 13.25 4.33 -8.60
CA LYS A 36 12.60 3.05 -8.26
C LYS A 36 12.78 2.69 -6.78
N VAL A 37 13.99 2.85 -6.25
CA VAL A 37 14.28 2.63 -4.82
C VAL A 37 13.46 3.57 -3.95
N LEU A 38 13.44 4.87 -4.27
CA LEU A 38 12.69 5.87 -3.51
C LEU A 38 11.19 5.59 -3.56
N TYR A 39 10.68 5.20 -4.73
CA TYR A 39 9.28 4.85 -4.91
C TYR A 39 8.88 3.63 -4.08
N LEU A 40 9.70 2.57 -4.04
CA LEU A 40 9.46 1.41 -3.17
C LEU A 40 9.52 1.78 -1.68
N LYS A 41 10.50 2.59 -1.26
CA LYS A 41 10.59 3.06 0.14
C LYS A 41 9.33 3.83 0.55
N ASN A 42 8.85 4.72 -0.32
CA ASN A 42 7.60 5.45 -0.07
C ASN A 42 6.39 4.52 0.00
N ALA A 43 6.29 3.55 -0.92
CA ALA A 43 5.18 2.59 -0.92
C ALA A 43 5.16 1.71 0.34
N ILE A 44 6.33 1.33 0.86
CA ILE A 44 6.46 0.60 2.13
C ILE A 44 6.03 1.48 3.31
N SER A 45 6.49 2.74 3.36
CA SER A 45 6.08 3.69 4.40
C SER A 45 4.57 3.96 4.38
N GLU A 46 3.96 4.05 3.18
CA GLU A 46 2.51 4.16 3.02
C GLU A 46 1.78 2.91 3.52
N TYR A 47 2.32 1.72 3.24
CA TYR A 47 1.78 0.46 3.74
C TYR A 47 1.85 0.39 5.28
N GLU A 48 2.96 0.81 5.87
CA GLU A 48 3.12 0.89 7.32
C GLU A 48 2.13 1.88 7.96
N ALA A 49 2.03 3.09 7.41
CA ALA A 49 1.06 4.08 7.84
C ALA A 49 -0.39 3.58 7.72
N MET A 50 -0.69 2.82 6.66
CA MET A 50 -1.97 2.13 6.52
C MET A 50 -2.18 1.11 7.64
N LEU A 51 -1.20 0.27 7.96
CA LEU A 51 -1.31 -0.71 9.06
C LEU A 51 -1.56 -0.02 10.42
N GLU A 52 -0.87 1.08 10.71
CA GLU A 52 -1.09 1.86 11.93
C GLU A 52 -2.49 2.48 11.96
N SER A 53 -2.94 3.05 10.84
CA SER A 53 -4.31 3.58 10.71
C SER A 53 -5.36 2.50 10.97
N LEU A 54 -5.17 1.29 10.41
CA LEU A 54 -6.08 0.17 10.63
C LEU A 54 -6.10 -0.28 12.11
N LYS A 55 -4.97 -0.23 12.82
CA LYS A 55 -4.91 -0.50 14.27
C LYS A 55 -5.67 0.54 15.07
N ALA A 56 -5.46 1.83 14.79
CA ALA A 56 -6.17 2.92 15.44
C ALA A 56 -7.69 2.84 15.19
N PHE A 57 -8.09 2.49 13.97
CA PHE A 57 -9.50 2.29 13.60
C PHE A 57 -10.13 1.09 14.34
N GLY A 58 -9.36 -0.01 14.50
CA GLY A 58 -9.79 -1.18 15.26
C GLY A 58 -10.12 -0.85 16.72
N CYS A 59 -9.35 0.03 17.37
CA CYS A 59 -9.65 0.48 18.73
C CYS A 59 -11.00 1.21 18.83
N LEU A 60 -11.33 2.05 17.85
CA LEU A 60 -12.63 2.75 17.81
C LEU A 60 -13.80 1.80 17.55
N GLN A 61 -13.57 0.73 16.78
CA GLN A 61 -14.60 -0.29 16.50
C GLN A 61 -15.00 -1.12 17.72
N ILE A 62 -14.17 -1.19 18.77
CA ILE A 62 -14.49 -1.90 20.02
C ILE A 62 -15.77 -1.33 20.66
N ALA A 63 -15.98 -0.01 20.59
CA ALA A 63 -17.18 0.62 21.13
C ALA A 63 -18.46 0.18 20.39
N PHE A 64 -18.38 -0.04 19.07
CA PHE A 64 -19.50 -0.51 18.25
C PHE A 64 -19.71 -2.03 18.34
N ALA A 65 -18.67 -2.79 18.68
CA ALA A 65 -18.74 -4.25 18.83
C ALA A 65 -19.63 -4.71 19.99
N ILE A 66 -19.94 -3.81 20.94
CA ILE A 66 -20.85 -4.07 22.07
C ILE A 66 -22.30 -4.28 21.58
N ILE A 67 -22.69 -3.69 20.45
CA ILE A 67 -24.06 -3.75 19.94
C ILE A 67 -24.15 -4.82 18.82
N PRO A 68 -24.89 -5.94 19.02
CA PRO A 68 -24.89 -7.08 18.10
C PRO A 68 -25.34 -6.76 16.66
N ILE A 69 -26.16 -5.73 16.47
CA ILE A 69 -26.66 -5.34 15.14
C ILE A 69 -25.54 -4.93 14.18
N PHE A 70 -24.41 -4.42 14.69
CA PHE A 70 -23.29 -3.99 13.86
C PHE A 70 -22.33 -5.14 13.50
N TRP A 71 -22.48 -6.33 14.08
CA TRP A 71 -21.55 -7.45 13.85
C TRP A 71 -21.41 -7.86 12.38
N PRO A 72 -22.48 -7.98 11.57
CA PRO A 72 -22.34 -8.30 10.15
C PRO A 72 -21.51 -7.25 9.39
N ILE A 73 -21.71 -5.97 9.73
CA ILE A 73 -21.00 -4.84 9.12
C ILE A 73 -19.52 -4.87 9.52
N LEU A 74 -19.23 -5.06 10.81
CA LEU A 74 -17.86 -5.17 11.33
C LEU A 74 -17.11 -6.36 10.72
N TRP A 75 -17.80 -7.49 10.53
CA TRP A 75 -17.23 -8.66 9.88
C TRP A 75 -16.88 -8.40 8.41
N MET A 76 -17.78 -7.76 7.66
CA MET A 76 -17.55 -7.40 6.27
C MET A 76 -16.41 -6.38 6.12
N GLN A 77 -16.36 -5.38 7.01
CA GLN A 77 -15.27 -4.40 7.08
C GLN A 77 -13.93 -5.08 7.35
N ARG A 78 -13.85 -5.98 8.34
CA ARG A 78 -12.61 -6.72 8.66
C ARG A 78 -12.13 -7.55 7.48
N LYS A 79 -13.04 -8.20 6.74
CA LYS A 79 -12.70 -8.93 5.51
C LYS A 79 -12.14 -8.00 4.43
N GLY A 80 -12.75 -6.83 4.23
CA GLY A 80 -12.27 -5.81 3.30
C GLY A 80 -10.88 -5.27 3.67
N MET A 81 -10.66 -4.96 4.96
CA MET A 81 -9.36 -4.50 5.46
C MET A 81 -8.27 -5.55 5.23
N ASN A 82 -8.54 -6.82 5.50
CA ASN A 82 -7.59 -7.91 5.26
C ASN A 82 -7.27 -8.09 3.76
N ALA A 83 -8.29 -7.97 2.90
CA ALA A 83 -8.08 -8.02 1.45
C ALA A 83 -7.23 -6.84 0.96
N GLY A 84 -7.47 -5.62 1.47
CA GLY A 84 -6.67 -4.44 1.14
C GLY A 84 -5.21 -4.57 1.60
N LYS A 85 -4.98 -5.06 2.82
CA LYS A 85 -3.63 -5.35 3.33
C LYS A 85 -2.88 -6.32 2.44
N LYS A 86 -3.54 -7.40 2.01
CA LYS A 86 -2.94 -8.44 1.17
C LYS A 86 -2.63 -7.91 -0.23
N LEU A 87 -3.56 -7.18 -0.83
CA LEU A 87 -3.40 -6.60 -2.16
C LEU A 87 -2.23 -5.61 -2.23
N MET A 88 -2.12 -4.69 -1.26
CA MET A 88 -1.03 -3.71 -1.22
C MET A 88 0.32 -4.41 -1.05
N ARG A 89 0.39 -5.41 -0.17
CA ARG A 89 1.58 -6.24 0.03
C ARG A 89 2.00 -6.95 -1.25
N GLU A 90 1.08 -7.64 -1.90
CA GLU A 90 1.34 -8.35 -3.17
C GLU A 90 1.84 -7.38 -4.25
N ARG A 91 1.32 -6.15 -4.32
CA ARG A 91 1.81 -5.15 -5.28
C ARG A 91 3.24 -4.71 -5.02
N ILE A 92 3.61 -4.47 -3.76
CA ILE A 92 5.00 -4.11 -3.43
C ILE A 92 5.92 -5.31 -3.74
N GLU A 93 5.51 -6.54 -3.38
CA GLU A 93 6.27 -7.76 -3.67
C GLU A 93 6.47 -7.96 -5.17
N ASN A 94 5.41 -7.83 -5.98
CA ASN A 94 5.50 -7.92 -7.43
C ASN A 94 6.40 -6.81 -8.01
N ALA A 95 6.35 -5.58 -7.49
CA ALA A 95 7.23 -4.50 -7.95
C ALA A 95 8.70 -4.77 -7.61
N MET A 96 8.99 -5.30 -6.41
CA MET A 96 10.34 -5.72 -6.02
C MET A 96 10.85 -6.88 -6.88
N GLU A 97 9.99 -7.84 -7.22
CA GLU A 97 10.34 -8.97 -8.09
C GLU A 97 10.66 -8.50 -9.50
N VAL A 98 9.81 -7.64 -10.09
CA VAL A 98 9.99 -7.11 -11.44
C VAL A 98 11.22 -6.22 -11.56
N TRP A 99 11.54 -5.45 -10.51
CA TRP A 99 12.71 -4.55 -10.52
C TRP A 99 13.95 -5.14 -9.86
N ARG A 100 13.96 -6.44 -9.53
CA ARG A 100 15.03 -7.07 -8.77
C ARG A 100 16.42 -6.79 -9.34
N ASP A 101 16.56 -6.87 -10.65
CA ASP A 101 17.84 -6.65 -11.35
C ASP A 101 18.29 -5.18 -11.27
N ASP A 102 17.34 -4.25 -11.35
CA ASP A 102 17.61 -2.80 -11.26
C ASP A 102 17.98 -2.36 -9.84
N LEU A 103 17.42 -3.02 -8.84
CA LEU A 103 17.59 -2.67 -7.42
C LEU A 103 18.96 -3.10 -6.87
N ARG A 104 19.72 -3.91 -7.60
CA ARG A 104 21.09 -4.35 -7.24
C ARG A 104 21.24 -4.83 -5.79
N GLY A 105 20.22 -5.49 -5.26
CA GLY A 105 20.23 -6.03 -3.90
C GLY A 105 19.96 -5.03 -2.77
N GLU A 106 19.34 -3.87 -3.05
CA GLU A 106 18.80 -3.00 -1.97
C GLU A 106 17.92 -3.82 -1.02
N VAL A 107 18.17 -3.66 0.28
CA VAL A 107 17.39 -4.29 1.34
C VAL A 107 16.32 -3.30 1.78
N PHE A 108 15.07 -3.73 1.74
CA PHE A 108 13.93 -2.95 2.19
C PHE A 108 13.47 -3.47 3.55
N ASP A 109 13.27 -2.57 4.50
CA ASP A 109 12.70 -2.92 5.80
C ASP A 109 11.22 -3.25 5.63
N TRP A 110 10.82 -4.46 5.99
CA TRP A 110 9.49 -4.97 5.69
C TRP A 110 8.66 -5.05 6.97
N PRO A 111 7.51 -4.35 7.06
CA PRO A 111 6.71 -4.37 8.27
C PRO A 111 6.16 -5.79 8.53
N PRO A 112 6.16 -6.26 9.79
CA PRO A 112 5.74 -7.62 10.14
C PRO A 112 4.26 -7.85 9.85
N VAL A 113 3.95 -9.03 9.31
CA VAL A 113 2.58 -9.47 9.07
C VAL A 113 1.92 -9.74 10.43
N SER A 114 0.98 -8.88 10.83
CA SER A 114 0.16 -9.03 12.05
C SER A 114 -1.32 -9.13 11.74
#